data_AF-A0A8C2UW99-F1
#
_entry.id   AF-A0A8C2UW99-F1
#
_cell.length_a   1.000
_cell.length_b   1.000
_cell.length_c   1.000
_cell.angle_alpha   90.00
_cell.angle_beta   90.00
_cell.angle_gamma   90.00
#
_symmetry.space_group_name_H-M   'P 1'
#
loop_
_entity.id
_entity.type
_entity.pdbx_description
1 polymer ?
#
loop_
_entity_poly.entity_id
_entity_poly.type
_entity_poly.pdbx_seq_one_letter_code
_entity_poly.pdbx_strand_id
1 'polypeptide(L)'
;MPGCDYSLFKDGIEPMWEDEKNKRGGRWLITLNKQQRRSDLDRFWLETLLCLIGESFDDYSDDVCGAVVNVRAKGDKIAIWTTECENREAVQHIGRVYKERLGLPPKIVIGYQSHADTATKSGSTTKNRFVV
;
A
#
# COMPACT_ATOMS: atom_id res chain seq x y z
N MET A 1 -16.06 12.39 4.55
CA MET A 1 -15.72 12.89 5.90
C MET A 1 -14.27 12.49 6.19
N PRO A 2 -13.37 13.41 6.59
CA PRO A 2 -12.01 13.01 6.99
C PRO A 2 -12.06 12.11 8.23
N GLY A 3 -11.19 11.11 8.29
CA GLY A 3 -11.15 10.12 9.37
C GLY A 3 -11.58 8.73 8.93
N CYS A 4 -12.34 8.60 7.84
CA CYS A 4 -12.78 7.31 7.30
C CYS A 4 -11.71 6.62 6.45
N ASP A 5 -11.76 5.29 6.48
CA ASP A 5 -10.88 4.39 5.73
C ASP A 5 -11.73 3.40 4.94
N TYR A 6 -11.24 2.98 3.77
CA TYR A 6 -11.72 1.79 3.08
C TYR A 6 -10.59 0.78 2.97
N SER A 7 -10.94 -0.50 3.08
CA SER A 7 -10.02 -1.62 2.95
C SER A 7 -10.64 -2.68 2.06
N LEU A 8 -9.86 -3.23 1.13
CA LEU A 8 -10.20 -4.43 0.36
C LEU A 8 -9.11 -5.46 0.60
N PHE A 9 -9.46 -6.59 1.19
CA PHE A 9 -8.53 -7.68 1.50
C PHE A 9 -9.09 -8.99 0.97
N LYS A 10 -8.19 -9.96 0.72
CA LYS A 10 -8.61 -11.33 0.40
C LYS A 10 -9.44 -11.88 1.55
N ASP A 11 -10.40 -12.75 1.22
CA ASP A 11 -11.26 -13.38 2.21
C ASP A 11 -10.44 -14.12 3.28
N GLY A 12 -10.86 -13.99 4.53
CA GLY A 12 -10.13 -14.53 5.70
C GLY A 12 -8.89 -13.76 6.14
N ILE A 13 -8.55 -12.62 5.53
CA ILE A 13 -7.48 -11.73 5.98
C ILE A 13 -8.09 -10.43 6.53
N GLU A 14 -7.94 -10.19 7.82
CA GLU A 14 -8.41 -8.95 8.44
C GLU A 14 -7.47 -7.79 8.10
N PRO A 15 -7.99 -6.56 7.85
CA PRO A 15 -7.20 -5.39 7.46
C PRO A 15 -6.46 -4.77 8.66
N MET A 16 -5.76 -5.58 9.44
CA MET A 16 -5.03 -5.20 10.64
C MET A 16 -3.71 -5.96 10.76
N TRP A 17 -2.75 -5.32 11.41
CA TRP A 17 -1.39 -5.81 11.64
C TRP A 17 -1.31 -7.05 12.56
N GLU A 18 -2.33 -7.32 13.37
CA GLU A 18 -2.42 -8.52 14.22
C GLU A 18 -2.74 -9.80 13.43
N ASP A 19 -3.32 -9.67 12.23
CA ASP A 19 -3.64 -10.82 11.37
C ASP A 19 -2.37 -11.62 11.03
N GLU A 20 -2.48 -12.95 11.07
CA GLU A 20 -1.37 -13.87 10.82
C GLU A 20 -0.70 -13.66 9.47
N LYS A 21 -1.46 -13.23 8.45
CA LYS A 21 -0.95 -12.89 7.12
C LYS A 21 -0.32 -11.50 7.05
N ASN A 22 -0.60 -10.60 7.98
CA ASN A 22 -0.08 -9.22 7.95
C ASN A 22 1.06 -8.97 8.94
N LYS A 23 1.15 -9.72 10.04
CA LYS A 23 2.09 -9.40 11.14
C LYS A 23 3.57 -9.37 10.75
N ARG A 24 3.99 -10.18 9.77
CA ARG A 24 5.35 -10.17 9.18
C ARG A 24 5.44 -9.35 7.90
N GLY A 25 4.32 -8.79 7.48
CA GLY A 25 4.17 -8.09 6.23
C GLY A 25 4.59 -6.64 6.29
N GLY A 26 4.15 -5.91 5.27
CA GLY A 26 4.35 -4.49 5.14
C GLY A 26 3.50 -3.92 4.03
N ARG A 27 3.77 -2.66 3.68
CA ARG A 27 2.96 -1.95 2.71
C ARG A 27 3.77 -1.04 1.80
N TRP A 28 3.38 -0.99 0.53
CA TRP A 28 3.76 0.09 -0.38
C TRP A 28 2.88 1.29 -0.12
N LEU A 29 3.48 2.42 0.30
CA LEU A 29 2.73 3.60 0.72
C LEU A 29 2.84 4.73 -0.30
N ILE A 30 1.67 5.23 -0.71
CA ILE A 30 1.51 6.44 -1.51
C ILE A 30 0.87 7.50 -0.63
N THR A 31 1.46 8.69 -0.59
CA THR A 31 0.90 9.84 0.14
C THR A 31 0.51 10.91 -0.86
N LEU A 32 -0.76 11.31 -0.80
CA LEU A 32 -1.37 12.34 -1.63
C LEU A 32 -1.52 13.62 -0.81
N ASN A 33 -1.17 14.76 -1.40
CA ASN A 33 -1.48 16.04 -0.78
C ASN A 33 -2.96 16.41 -0.98
N LYS A 34 -3.41 17.47 -0.31
CA LYS A 34 -4.82 17.91 -0.35
C LYS A 34 -5.29 18.30 -1.75
N GLN A 35 -4.42 18.80 -2.62
CA GLN A 35 -4.76 19.18 -3.99
C GLN A 35 -5.03 17.94 -4.85
N GLN A 36 -4.24 16.88 -4.65
CA GLN A 36 -4.37 15.62 -5.36
C GLN A 36 -5.62 14.81 -4.99
N ARG A 37 -6.29 15.14 -3.87
CA ARG A 37 -7.54 14.46 -3.49
C ARG A 37 -8.57 14.47 -4.60
N ARG A 38 -8.76 15.61 -5.25
CA ARG A 38 -9.83 15.77 -6.27
C ARG A 38 -9.44 15.19 -7.63
N SER A 39 -8.15 15.15 -7.96
CA SER A 39 -7.65 14.70 -9.26
C SER A 39 -7.26 13.23 -9.28
N ASP A 40 -6.70 12.71 -8.18
CA ASP A 40 -5.95 11.46 -8.19
C ASP A 40 -6.45 10.41 -7.20
N LEU A 41 -7.06 10.80 -6.06
CA LEU A 41 -7.41 9.83 -5.02
C LEU A 41 -8.35 8.73 -5.53
N ASP A 42 -9.46 9.10 -6.15
CA ASP A 42 -10.46 8.13 -6.62
C ASP A 42 -9.90 7.27 -7.75
N ARG A 43 -9.12 7.88 -8.65
CA ARG A 43 -8.46 7.17 -9.76
C ARG A 43 -7.44 6.16 -9.24
N PHE A 44 -6.56 6.57 -8.33
CA PHE A 44 -5.57 5.68 -7.75
C PHE A 44 -6.22 4.58 -6.93
N TRP A 45 -7.26 4.89 -6.16
CA TRP A 45 -7.97 3.87 -5.40
C TRP A 45 -8.66 2.87 -6.31
N LEU A 46 -9.36 3.32 -7.35
CA LEU A 46 -9.97 2.43 -8.35
C LEU A 46 -8.92 1.55 -9.04
N GLU A 47 -7.81 2.12 -9.51
CA GLU A 47 -6.75 1.35 -10.15
C GLU A 47 -6.13 0.33 -9.18
N THR A 48 -6.01 0.68 -7.89
CA THR A 48 -5.56 -0.25 -6.85
C THR A 48 -6.53 -1.42 -6.72
N LEU A 49 -7.85 -1.15 -6.64
CA LEU A 49 -8.87 -2.20 -6.57
C LEU A 49 -8.79 -3.12 -7.79
N LEU A 50 -8.63 -2.55 -8.99
CA LEU A 50 -8.48 -3.31 -10.24
C LEU A 50 -7.20 -4.16 -10.26
N CYS A 51 -6.09 -3.64 -9.73
CA CYS A 51 -4.85 -4.41 -9.61
C CYS A 51 -5.00 -5.62 -8.67
N LEU A 52 -5.75 -5.45 -7.58
CA LEU A 52 -6.03 -6.52 -6.61
C LEU A 52 -6.93 -7.59 -7.24
N ILE A 53 -8.14 -7.23 -7.68
CA ILE A 53 -9.11 -8.22 -8.19
C ILE A 53 -8.71 -8.81 -9.55
N GLY A 54 -7.86 -8.08 -10.30
CA GLY A 54 -7.31 -8.52 -11.57
C GLY A 54 -6.02 -9.32 -11.44
N GLU A 55 -5.55 -9.59 -10.21
CA GLU A 55 -4.31 -10.33 -9.93
C GLU A 55 -3.13 -9.81 -10.77
N SER A 56 -2.95 -8.47 -10.78
CA SER A 56 -2.02 -7.79 -11.71
C SER A 56 -0.54 -7.93 -11.33
N PHE A 57 -0.21 -8.75 -10.34
CA PHE A 57 1.17 -8.94 -9.86
C PHE A 57 1.74 -10.32 -10.23
N ASP A 58 1.11 -10.97 -11.22
CA ASP A 58 1.52 -12.28 -11.75
C ASP A 58 1.72 -13.31 -10.62
N ASP A 59 2.83 -14.04 -10.64
CA ASP A 59 3.20 -15.06 -9.64
C ASP A 59 3.32 -14.48 -8.21
N TYR A 60 3.43 -13.17 -8.05
CA TYR A 60 3.52 -12.49 -6.75
C TYR A 60 2.17 -12.00 -6.23
N SER A 61 1.07 -12.30 -6.92
CA SER A 61 -0.26 -11.90 -6.46
C SER A 61 -0.65 -12.62 -5.16
N ASP A 62 -0.09 -13.81 -4.89
CA ASP A 62 -0.26 -14.53 -3.62
C ASP A 62 0.39 -13.82 -2.43
N ASP A 63 1.44 -13.02 -2.64
CA ASP A 63 2.06 -12.21 -1.60
C ASP A 63 1.19 -11.00 -1.21
N VAL A 64 0.18 -10.62 -1.99
CA VAL A 64 -0.73 -9.51 -1.69
C VAL A 64 -1.84 -9.94 -0.73
N CYS A 65 -1.97 -9.22 0.38
CA CYS A 65 -3.06 -9.40 1.35
C CYS A 65 -4.28 -8.56 0.99
N GLY A 66 -4.05 -7.32 0.58
CA GLY A 66 -5.10 -6.33 0.36
C GLY A 66 -4.57 -4.92 0.22
N ALA A 67 -5.47 -3.94 0.28
CA ALA A 67 -5.14 -2.53 0.18
C ALA A 67 -6.02 -1.68 1.09
N VAL A 68 -5.49 -0.53 1.49
CA VAL A 68 -6.16 0.45 2.36
C VAL A 68 -6.04 1.84 1.76
N VAL A 69 -7.14 2.59 1.76
CA VAL A 69 -7.15 4.04 1.54
C VAL A 69 -7.55 4.76 2.82
N ASN A 70 -6.74 5.75 3.22
CA ASN A 70 -6.98 6.60 4.38
C ASN A 70 -7.29 8.03 3.95
N VAL A 71 -8.49 8.51 4.28
CA VAL A 71 -8.89 9.89 3.96
C VAL A 71 -8.66 10.80 5.16
N ARG A 72 -7.61 11.63 5.14
CA ARG A 72 -7.20 12.47 6.29
C ARG A 72 -7.09 13.93 5.91
N ALA A 73 -7.36 14.85 6.84
CA ALA A 73 -7.33 16.29 6.56
C ALA A 73 -5.95 16.80 6.08
N LYS A 74 -4.85 16.20 6.57
CA LYS A 74 -3.47 16.57 6.25
C LYS A 74 -2.96 16.01 4.91
N GLY A 75 -3.66 15.04 4.33
CA GLY A 75 -3.22 14.31 3.14
C GLY A 75 -3.67 12.86 3.19
N ASP A 76 -4.01 12.33 2.04
CA ASP A 76 -4.56 10.99 1.92
C ASP A 76 -3.45 9.97 1.71
N LYS A 77 -3.74 8.72 2.03
CA LYS A 77 -2.80 7.61 1.84
C LYS A 77 -3.50 6.48 1.13
N ILE A 78 -2.79 5.84 0.21
CA ILE A 78 -3.20 4.56 -0.38
C ILE A 78 -2.04 3.60 -0.16
N ALA A 79 -2.35 2.36 0.22
CA ALA A 79 -1.32 1.37 0.42
C ALA A 79 -1.77 -0.04 0.03
N ILE A 80 -0.91 -0.77 -0.67
CA ILE A 80 -1.02 -2.23 -0.87
C ILE A 80 -0.23 -2.92 0.23
N TRP A 81 -0.84 -3.91 0.87
CA TRP A 81 -0.27 -4.71 1.94
C TRP A 81 0.16 -6.07 1.40
N THR A 82 1.35 -6.53 1.80
CA THR A 82 1.91 -7.82 1.40
C THR A 82 2.30 -8.63 2.62
N THR A 83 2.30 -9.96 2.50
CA THR A 83 2.33 -10.88 3.63
C THR A 83 3.70 -11.02 4.30
N GLU A 84 4.78 -10.91 3.54
CA GLU A 84 6.15 -11.09 4.04
C GLU A 84 7.04 -9.92 3.61
N CYS A 85 7.49 -9.12 4.56
CA CYS A 85 8.33 -7.95 4.28
C CYS A 85 9.77 -8.30 3.91
N GLU A 86 10.21 -9.52 4.19
CA GLU A 86 11.55 -10.01 3.84
C GLU A 86 11.63 -10.63 2.44
N ASN A 87 10.48 -10.92 1.81
CA ASN A 87 10.42 -11.40 0.42
C ASN A 87 10.72 -10.26 -0.57
N ARG A 88 12.01 -9.90 -0.67
CA ARG A 88 12.48 -8.76 -1.45
C ARG A 88 12.06 -8.83 -2.91
N GLU A 89 12.07 -10.01 -3.51
CA GLU A 89 11.74 -10.17 -4.93
C GLU A 89 10.28 -9.83 -5.20
N ALA A 90 9.36 -10.44 -4.43
CA ALA A 90 7.94 -10.15 -4.51
C ALA A 90 7.64 -8.69 -4.21
N VAL A 91 8.15 -8.18 -3.09
CA VAL A 91 7.89 -6.79 -2.67
C VAL A 91 8.37 -5.79 -3.72
N GLN A 92 9.56 -5.95 -4.27
CA GLN A 92 10.07 -5.05 -5.32
C GLN A 92 9.32 -5.20 -6.64
N HIS A 93 8.93 -6.41 -7.02
CA HIS A 93 8.10 -6.65 -8.21
C HIS A 93 6.75 -5.95 -8.08
N ILE A 94 6.00 -6.23 -7.01
CA ILE A 94 4.70 -5.63 -6.72
C ILE A 94 4.81 -4.09 -6.72
N GLY A 95 5.84 -3.55 -6.08
CA GLY A 95 6.05 -2.10 -6.04
C GLY A 95 6.25 -1.46 -7.42
N ARG A 96 7.07 -2.09 -8.28
CA ARG A 96 7.32 -1.58 -9.64
C ARG A 96 6.07 -1.62 -10.49
N VAL A 97 5.38 -2.76 -10.52
CA VAL A 97 4.13 -2.92 -11.26
C VAL A 97 3.10 -1.92 -10.76
N TYR A 98 2.92 -1.81 -9.44
CA TYR A 98 1.95 -0.88 -8.87
C TYR A 98 2.26 0.59 -9.22
N LYS A 99 3.53 1.01 -9.14
CA LYS A 99 3.96 2.35 -9.55
C LYS A 99 3.65 2.64 -11.02
N GLU A 100 3.86 1.65 -11.89
CA GLU A 100 3.56 1.74 -13.32
C GLU A 100 2.05 1.80 -13.60
N ARG A 101 1.24 0.93 -12.98
CA ARG A 101 -0.22 0.90 -13.11
C ARG A 101 -0.87 2.23 -12.73
N LEU A 102 -0.36 2.89 -11.69
CA LEU A 102 -0.85 4.20 -11.28
C LEU A 102 -0.40 5.35 -12.19
N GLY A 103 0.53 5.10 -13.12
CA GLY A 103 1.11 6.10 -14.00
C GLY A 103 1.91 7.16 -13.23
N LEU A 104 2.57 6.76 -12.12
CA LEU A 104 3.37 7.69 -11.35
C LEU A 104 4.62 8.12 -12.15
N PRO A 105 4.97 9.43 -12.15
CA PRO A 105 6.17 9.89 -12.85
C PRO A 105 7.43 9.16 -12.37
N PRO A 106 8.43 8.89 -13.23
CA PRO A 106 9.64 8.16 -12.84
C PRO A 106 10.38 8.76 -11.63
N LYS A 107 10.32 10.08 -11.48
CA LYS A 107 10.93 10.84 -10.37
C LYS A 107 10.22 10.63 -9.02
N ILE A 108 8.97 10.18 -9.01
CA ILE A 108 8.24 9.91 -7.78
C ILE A 108 8.68 8.55 -7.25
N VAL A 109 9.30 8.57 -6.09
CA VAL A 109 9.72 7.36 -5.38
C VAL A 109 8.64 7.00 -4.38
N ILE A 110 8.14 5.77 -4.43
CA ILE A 110 7.25 5.23 -3.39
C ILE A 110 8.06 4.38 -2.42
N GLY A 111 7.61 4.27 -1.18
CA GLY A 111 8.33 3.59 -0.11
C GLY A 111 7.56 2.39 0.44
N TYR A 112 8.28 1.32 0.71
CA TYR A 112 7.76 0.14 1.37
C TYR A 112 8.13 0.15 2.86
N GLN A 113 7.15 -0.05 3.74
CA GLN A 113 7.31 0.00 5.20
C GLN A 113 6.81 -1.30 5.80
N SER A 114 7.59 -1.94 6.68
CA SER A 114 7.06 -3.09 7.42
C SER A 114 5.98 -2.65 8.42
N HIS A 115 5.07 -3.57 8.74
CA HIS A 115 4.07 -3.32 9.77
C HIS A 115 4.72 -3.22 11.16
N ALA A 116 5.71 -4.07 11.46
CA ALA A 116 6.47 -4.05 12.71
C ALA A 116 7.17 -2.70 12.96
N ASP A 117 7.86 -2.13 11.96
CA ASP A 117 8.51 -0.82 12.09
C ASP A 117 7.47 0.31 12.23
N THR A 118 6.34 0.17 11.54
CA THR A 118 5.27 1.19 11.58
C THR A 118 4.59 1.25 12.94
N ALA A 119 4.45 0.09 13.59
CA ALA A 119 3.82 -0.06 14.88
C ALA A 119 4.68 0.43 16.05
N THR A 120 5.98 0.15 16.00
CA THR A 120 6.92 0.43 17.10
C THR A 120 7.55 1.83 17.01
N LYS A 121 7.21 2.61 15.98
CA LYS A 121 7.81 3.93 15.77
C LYS A 121 7.45 4.89 16.90
N SER A 122 8.47 5.63 17.34
CA SER A 122 8.35 6.77 18.27
C SER A 122 8.43 8.13 17.54
N GLY A 123 8.78 8.13 16.25
CA GLY A 123 8.87 9.31 15.40
C GLY A 123 7.69 9.51 14.43
N SER A 124 7.67 10.64 13.73
CA SER A 124 6.59 11.00 12.81
C SER A 124 6.54 10.11 11.55
N THR A 125 7.69 9.59 11.10
CA THR A 125 7.83 8.86 9.83
C THR A 125 8.50 7.50 10.06
N THR A 126 7.94 6.45 9.47
CA THR A 126 8.54 5.10 9.46
C THR A 126 9.64 5.03 8.41
N LYS A 127 10.76 4.38 8.72
CA LYS A 127 11.83 4.14 7.74
C LYS A 127 11.35 3.16 6.66
N ASN A 128 11.69 3.44 5.40
CA ASN A 128 11.38 2.52 4.31
C ASN A 128 12.42 1.39 4.26
N ARG A 129 11.96 0.15 4.04
CA ARG A 129 12.82 -1.02 3.78
C ARG A 129 13.19 -1.11 2.31
N PHE A 130 12.26 -0.76 1.42
CA PHE A 130 12.48 -0.68 -0.02
C PHE A 130 11.91 0.61 -0.60
N VAL A 131 12.41 0.97 -1.78
CA VAL A 131 11.93 2.09 -2.59
C VAL A 131 11.92 1.67 -4.05
N VAL A 132 10.95 2.17 -4.82
CA VAL A 132 10.81 1.96 -6.28
C VAL A 132 10.34 3.23 -6.99
#